data_AF-A0AA40SKQ4-F1
#
_entry.id   AF-A0AA40SKQ4-F1
#
_cell.length_a   1.000
_cell.length_b   1.000
_cell.length_c   1.000
_cell.angle_alpha   90.00
_cell.angle_beta   90.00
_cell.angle_gamma   90.00
#
_symmetry.space_group_name_H-M   'P 1'
#
loop_
_entity.id
_entity.type
_entity.pdbx_description
1 polymer ?
#
loop_
_entity_poly.entity_id
_entity_poly.type
_entity_poly.pdbx_seq_one_letter_code
_entity_poly.pdbx_strand_id
1 'polypeptide(L)'
;MTDIYTVAGRNIRRLTAQWLSEIENPAPSRSTLLDYANHEDDPDRNFFGASYVMQNIAPRVWGEDGSDDELLLFAVIMSYGLARPEPEWKDCATYVKEAFEYVHGIGEKEAARRIRERVMREATRERDHADQMVEELRRSSLKNDPGRIAAHERELAKGNHRDLRAAKALDPDGEIDFW
;
A
#
# COMPACT_ATOMS: atom_id res chain seq x y z
N MET A 1 7.97 -27.54 -4.95
CA MET A 1 8.08 -26.07 -4.92
C MET A 1 6.70 -25.51 -4.75
N THR A 2 6.47 -24.70 -3.71
CA THR A 2 5.23 -23.95 -3.54
C THR A 2 5.17 -22.88 -4.64
N ASP A 3 3.98 -22.64 -5.16
CA ASP A 3 3.75 -21.61 -6.16
C ASP A 3 4.13 -20.23 -5.59
N ILE A 4 4.93 -19.44 -6.32
CA ILE A 4 5.40 -18.11 -5.89
C ILE A 4 4.26 -17.15 -5.54
N TYR A 5 3.07 -17.34 -6.11
CA TYR A 5 1.88 -16.54 -5.82
C TYR A 5 1.02 -17.13 -4.70
N THR A 6 1.58 -18.03 -3.88
CA THR A 6 0.93 -18.52 -2.65
C THR A 6 1.38 -17.68 -1.47
N VAL A 7 0.43 -17.12 -0.74
CA VAL A 7 0.69 -16.34 0.48
C VAL A 7 -0.43 -16.59 1.48
N ALA A 8 -0.09 -16.72 2.77
CA ALA A 8 -1.02 -17.08 3.84
C ALA A 8 -1.83 -18.35 3.50
N GLY A 9 -1.18 -19.34 2.87
CA GLY A 9 -1.80 -20.60 2.45
C GLY A 9 -2.77 -20.50 1.26
N ARG A 10 -2.95 -19.32 0.65
CA ARG A 10 -3.84 -19.09 -0.50
C ARG A 10 -3.04 -18.87 -1.77
N ASN A 11 -3.35 -19.62 -2.82
CA ASN A 11 -2.77 -19.39 -4.15
C ASN A 11 -3.59 -18.35 -4.90
N ILE A 12 -3.04 -17.14 -5.05
CA ILE A 12 -3.69 -16.00 -5.70
C ILE A 12 -3.19 -15.77 -7.14
N ARG A 13 -2.49 -16.74 -7.75
CA ARG A 13 -1.94 -16.64 -9.12
C ARG A 13 -2.95 -16.14 -10.14
N ARG A 14 -4.17 -16.69 -10.14
CA ARG A 14 -5.19 -16.33 -11.13
C ARG A 14 -5.58 -14.85 -11.01
N LEU A 15 -5.76 -14.38 -9.77
CA LEU A 15 -6.06 -12.98 -9.51
C LEU A 15 -4.89 -12.09 -9.92
N THR A 16 -3.66 -12.45 -9.53
CA THR A 16 -2.44 -11.69 -9.89
C THR A 16 -2.28 -11.58 -11.40
N ALA A 17 -2.47 -12.68 -12.14
CA ALA A 17 -2.36 -12.69 -13.60
C ALA A 17 -3.44 -11.83 -14.27
N GLN A 18 -4.69 -11.91 -13.81
CA GLN A 18 -5.77 -11.08 -14.32
C GLN A 18 -5.49 -9.60 -14.05
N TRP A 19 -5.12 -9.25 -12.82
CA TRP A 19 -4.82 -7.89 -12.42
C TRP A 19 -3.61 -7.31 -13.17
N LEU A 20 -2.53 -8.08 -13.35
CA LEU A 20 -1.38 -7.67 -14.16
C LEU A 20 -1.79 -7.36 -15.61
N SER A 21 -2.60 -8.23 -16.23
CA SER A 21 -3.10 -8.01 -17.58
C SER A 21 -3.91 -6.70 -17.70
N GLU A 22 -4.61 -6.30 -16.64
CA GLU A 22 -5.40 -5.07 -16.60
C GLU A 22 -4.52 -3.82 -16.47
N ILE A 23 -3.40 -3.90 -15.74
CA ILE A 23 -2.51 -2.74 -15.49
C ILE A 23 -1.39 -2.61 -16.52
N GLU A 24 -1.02 -3.67 -17.22
CA GLU A 24 -0.01 -3.63 -18.29
C GLU A 24 -0.58 -3.10 -19.61
N ASN A 25 -1.91 -3.12 -19.76
CA ASN A 25 -2.61 -2.57 -20.91
C ASN A 25 -3.64 -1.51 -20.48
N PRO A 26 -3.20 -0.41 -19.85
CA PRO A 26 -4.11 0.60 -19.33
C PRO A 26 -4.82 1.33 -20.49
N ALA A 27 -6.03 1.81 -20.22
CA ALA A 27 -6.65 2.80 -21.09
C ALA A 27 -5.73 4.04 -21.20
N PRO A 28 -5.68 4.75 -22.34
CA PRO A 28 -4.76 5.88 -22.56
C PRO A 28 -4.84 7.01 -21.51
N SER A 29 -5.96 7.13 -20.80
CA SER A 29 -6.14 8.12 -19.73
C SER A 29 -5.54 7.72 -18.37
N ARG A 30 -4.99 6.51 -18.24
CA ARG A 30 -4.47 5.94 -16.99
C ARG A 30 -2.96 5.63 -17.02
N SER A 31 -2.26 5.90 -18.14
CA SER A 31 -0.89 5.44 -18.36
C SER A 31 0.21 6.37 -17.84
N THR A 32 -0.10 7.59 -17.36
CA THR A 32 0.95 8.63 -17.18
C THR A 32 2.12 8.22 -16.30
N LEU A 33 1.89 7.54 -15.16
CA LEU A 33 3.00 7.05 -14.32
C LEU A 33 3.78 5.90 -14.96
N LEU A 34 3.08 4.99 -15.65
CA LEU A 34 3.73 3.89 -16.36
C LEU A 34 4.57 4.41 -17.52
N ASP A 35 4.10 5.45 -18.21
CA ASP A 35 4.84 6.13 -19.27
C ASP A 35 6.15 6.71 -18.73
N TYR A 36 6.12 7.42 -17.59
CA TYR A 36 7.35 7.91 -16.94
C TYR A 36 8.26 6.77 -16.48
N ALA A 37 7.71 5.71 -15.90
CA ALA A 37 8.49 4.56 -15.44
C ALA A 37 9.23 3.84 -16.60
N ASN A 38 8.66 3.89 -17.81
CA ASN A 38 9.22 3.28 -19.00
C ASN A 38 10.22 4.18 -19.76
N HIS A 39 10.39 5.45 -19.35
CA HIS A 39 11.48 6.27 -19.85
C HIS A 39 12.78 5.90 -19.13
N GLU A 40 13.68 5.21 -19.82
CA GLU A 40 14.94 4.72 -19.23
C GLU A 40 15.83 5.84 -18.67
N ASP A 41 15.74 7.05 -19.25
CA ASP A 41 16.50 8.23 -18.85
C ASP A 41 15.87 9.02 -17.69
N ASP A 42 14.67 8.65 -17.23
CA ASP A 42 13.99 9.35 -16.15
C ASP A 42 14.64 8.99 -14.80
N PRO A 43 15.20 9.97 -14.06
CA PRO A 43 15.86 9.70 -12.78
C PRO A 43 14.91 9.11 -11.73
N ASP A 44 13.60 9.35 -11.87
CA ASP A 44 12.57 8.94 -10.93
C ASP A 44 11.78 7.71 -11.42
N ARG A 45 12.23 7.03 -12.49
CA ARG A 45 11.53 5.86 -13.08
C ARG A 45 11.19 4.78 -12.06
N ASN A 46 12.09 4.54 -11.10
CA ASN A 46 11.90 3.55 -10.04
C ASN A 46 10.71 3.91 -9.14
N PHE A 47 10.64 5.17 -8.74
CA PHE A 47 9.54 5.70 -7.94
C PHE A 47 8.22 5.65 -8.71
N PHE A 48 8.22 6.05 -9.99
CA PHE A 48 7.01 6.03 -10.81
C PHE A 48 6.46 4.62 -11.02
N GLY A 49 7.33 3.64 -11.28
CA GLY A 49 6.94 2.25 -11.43
C GLY A 49 6.32 1.65 -10.16
N ALA A 50 6.99 1.83 -9.02
CA ALA A 50 6.47 1.39 -7.71
C ALA A 50 5.14 2.08 -7.37
N SER A 51 5.04 3.38 -7.63
CA SER A 51 3.83 4.17 -7.41
C SER A 51 2.69 3.73 -8.32
N TYR A 52 2.97 3.42 -9.59
CA TYR A 52 1.97 2.92 -10.54
C TYR A 52 1.35 1.60 -10.05
N VAL A 53 2.18 0.65 -9.64
CA VAL A 53 1.72 -0.63 -9.09
C VAL A 53 0.83 -0.41 -7.86
N MET A 54 1.27 0.41 -6.91
CA MET A 54 0.52 0.72 -5.70
C MET A 54 -0.81 1.43 -6.00
N GLN A 55 -0.80 2.43 -6.89
CA GLN A 55 -1.99 3.21 -7.26
C GLN A 55 -3.07 2.34 -7.92
N ASN A 56 -2.70 1.25 -8.58
CA ASN A 56 -3.66 0.36 -9.25
C ASN A 56 -4.24 -0.73 -8.33
N ILE A 57 -3.55 -1.12 -7.25
CA ILE A 57 -4.08 -2.10 -6.28
C ILE A 57 -4.79 -1.44 -5.10
N ALA A 58 -4.29 -0.31 -4.60
CA ALA A 58 -4.81 0.38 -3.42
C ALA A 58 -6.32 0.72 -3.49
N PRO A 59 -6.88 1.16 -4.63
CA PRO A 59 -8.32 1.45 -4.73
C PRO A 59 -9.21 0.21 -4.64
N ARG A 60 -8.71 -0.99 -4.99
CA ARG A 60 -9.50 -2.23 -4.96
C ARG A 60 -9.79 -2.72 -3.54
N VAL A 61 -8.94 -2.32 -2.60
CA VAL A 61 -9.04 -2.69 -1.19
C VAL A 61 -9.44 -1.50 -0.32
N TRP A 62 -9.89 -0.39 -0.93
CA TRP A 62 -10.30 0.80 -0.19
C TRP A 62 -11.59 0.54 0.60
N GLY A 63 -11.65 0.99 1.85
CA GLY A 63 -12.81 0.78 2.71
C GLY A 63 -13.03 -0.70 3.07
N GLU A 64 -14.24 -1.21 2.85
CA GLU A 64 -14.65 -2.60 3.16
C GLU A 64 -14.71 -3.51 1.92
N ASP A 65 -14.59 -2.95 0.71
CA ASP A 65 -15.01 -3.63 -0.53
C ASP A 65 -14.00 -4.62 -1.13
N GLY A 66 -12.76 -4.64 -0.64
CA GLY A 66 -11.71 -5.55 -1.13
C GLY A 66 -11.88 -7.00 -0.68
N SER A 67 -11.72 -7.94 -1.63
CA SER A 67 -11.66 -9.37 -1.33
C SER A 67 -10.37 -9.75 -0.60
N ASP A 68 -10.37 -10.90 0.09
CA ASP A 68 -9.18 -11.40 0.79
C ASP A 68 -7.97 -11.58 -0.15
N ASP A 69 -8.21 -12.04 -1.39
CA ASP A 69 -7.12 -12.24 -2.36
C ASP A 69 -6.52 -10.89 -2.81
N GLU A 70 -7.34 -9.85 -2.94
CA GLU A 70 -6.88 -8.49 -3.24
C GLU A 70 -6.14 -7.87 -2.04
N LEU A 71 -6.63 -8.12 -0.81
CA LEU A 71 -5.94 -7.71 0.41
C LEU A 71 -4.57 -8.38 0.53
N LEU A 72 -4.45 -9.66 0.18
CA LEU A 72 -3.17 -10.37 0.15
C LEU A 72 -2.22 -9.80 -0.90
N LEU A 73 -2.69 -9.57 -2.13
CA LEU A 73 -1.88 -8.93 -3.17
C LEU A 73 -1.41 -7.54 -2.74
N PHE A 74 -2.31 -6.73 -2.19
CA PHE A 74 -2.00 -5.42 -1.65
C PHE A 74 -0.96 -5.50 -0.52
N ALA A 75 -1.12 -6.44 0.42
CA ALA A 75 -0.19 -6.62 1.54
C ALA A 75 1.21 -6.99 1.06
N VAL A 76 1.32 -7.84 0.04
CA VAL A 76 2.59 -8.23 -0.59
C VAL A 76 3.29 -7.02 -1.22
N ILE A 77 2.56 -6.27 -2.06
CA ILE A 77 3.07 -5.07 -2.73
C ILE A 77 3.50 -4.00 -1.72
N MET A 78 2.67 -3.76 -0.70
CA MET A 78 2.95 -2.80 0.36
C MET A 78 4.18 -3.19 1.18
N SER A 79 4.30 -4.47 1.56
CA SER A 79 5.45 -4.95 2.34
C SER A 79 6.75 -4.74 1.58
N TYR A 80 6.75 -5.03 0.27
CA TYR A 80 7.92 -4.78 -0.58
C TYR A 80 8.24 -3.29 -0.69
N GLY A 81 7.25 -2.44 -1.00
CA GLY A 81 7.46 -0.99 -1.12
C GLY A 81 7.93 -0.33 0.18
N LEU A 82 7.52 -0.84 1.34
CA LEU A 82 8.03 -0.38 2.64
C LEU A 82 9.52 -0.73 2.85
N ALA A 83 9.96 -1.88 2.34
CA ALA A 83 11.34 -2.34 2.47
C ALA A 83 12.26 -1.78 1.39
N ARG A 84 11.70 -1.49 0.21
CA ARG A 84 12.37 -0.98 -0.99
C ARG A 84 11.54 0.19 -1.54
N PRO A 85 11.75 1.42 -1.04
CA PRO A 85 11.02 2.59 -1.53
C PRO A 85 11.28 2.90 -3.01
N GLU A 86 12.49 2.56 -3.49
CA GLU A 86 12.94 2.76 -4.87
C GLU A 86 13.59 1.47 -5.40
N PRO A 87 12.80 0.41 -5.65
CA PRO A 87 13.34 -0.81 -6.24
C PRO A 87 13.71 -0.55 -7.69
N GLU A 88 14.69 -1.30 -8.21
CA GLU A 88 15.04 -1.24 -9.62
C GLU A 88 13.81 -1.56 -10.48
N TRP A 89 13.33 -0.58 -11.25
CA TRP A 89 12.17 -0.79 -12.11
C TRP A 89 12.55 -1.52 -13.39
N LYS A 90 11.78 -2.57 -13.70
CA LYS A 90 11.87 -3.33 -14.95
C LYS A 90 10.52 -3.33 -15.66
N ASP A 91 9.53 -3.91 -15.01
CA ASP A 91 8.15 -3.97 -15.44
C ASP A 91 7.24 -4.36 -14.25
N CYS A 92 5.92 -4.34 -14.47
CA CYS A 92 4.94 -4.65 -13.44
C CYS A 92 5.06 -6.10 -12.95
N ALA A 93 5.17 -7.07 -13.87
CA ALA A 93 5.26 -8.48 -13.54
C ALA A 93 6.48 -8.82 -12.67
N THR A 94 7.63 -8.24 -12.99
CA THR A 94 8.89 -8.42 -12.26
C THR A 94 8.80 -7.79 -10.88
N TYR A 95 8.30 -6.55 -10.77
CA TYR A 95 8.09 -5.90 -9.47
C TYR A 95 7.22 -6.76 -8.55
N VAL A 96 6.10 -7.30 -9.08
CA VAL A 96 5.17 -8.12 -8.30
C VAL A 96 5.81 -9.43 -7.90
N LYS A 97 6.54 -10.08 -8.81
CA LYS A 97 7.29 -11.29 -8.52
C LYS A 97 8.30 -11.07 -7.39
N GLU A 98 9.10 -10.00 -7.47
CA GLU A 98 10.07 -9.62 -6.43
C GLU A 98 9.38 -9.34 -5.09
N ALA A 99 8.19 -8.75 -5.10
CA ALA A 99 7.40 -8.54 -3.89
C ALA A 99 6.97 -9.86 -3.23
N PHE A 100 6.55 -10.86 -4.01
CA PHE A 100 6.26 -12.20 -3.48
C PHE A 100 7.53 -12.89 -2.94
N GLU A 101 8.65 -12.83 -3.68
CA GLU A 101 9.93 -13.36 -3.22
C GLU A 101 10.38 -12.72 -1.91
N TYR A 102 10.17 -11.41 -1.78
CA TYR A 102 10.46 -10.66 -0.56
C TYR A 102 9.62 -11.17 0.62
N VAL A 103 8.30 -11.27 0.47
CA VAL A 103 7.41 -11.76 1.53
C VAL A 103 7.73 -13.21 1.90
N HIS A 104 8.05 -14.07 0.94
CA HIS A 104 8.51 -15.44 1.22
C HIS A 104 9.84 -15.47 1.97
N GLY A 105 10.73 -14.52 1.70
CA GLY A 105 12.02 -14.40 2.38
C GLY A 105 11.89 -13.98 3.84
N ILE A 106 10.94 -13.09 4.17
CA ILE A 106 10.75 -12.59 5.55
C ILE A 106 9.68 -13.36 6.35
N GLY A 107 8.76 -14.04 5.66
CA GLY A 107 7.59 -14.70 6.25
C GLY A 107 6.37 -13.77 6.40
N GLU A 108 5.17 -14.34 6.32
CA GLU A 108 3.91 -13.57 6.35
C GLU A 108 3.70 -12.82 7.67
N LYS A 109 4.11 -13.42 8.79
CA LYS A 109 4.01 -12.79 10.12
C LYS A 109 4.85 -11.52 10.23
N GLU A 110 6.08 -11.55 9.71
CA GLU A 110 6.97 -10.38 9.71
C GLU A 110 6.46 -9.30 8.76
N ALA A 111 5.94 -9.69 7.59
CA ALA A 111 5.29 -8.78 6.66
C ALA A 111 4.09 -8.06 7.32
N ALA A 112 3.20 -8.82 7.95
CA ALA A 112 2.04 -8.29 8.68
C ALA A 112 2.45 -7.37 9.84
N ARG A 113 3.48 -7.75 10.61
CA ARG A 113 4.03 -6.94 11.70
C ARG A 113 4.51 -5.57 11.20
N ARG A 114 5.25 -5.53 10.08
CA ARG A 114 5.75 -4.27 9.49
C ARG A 114 4.64 -3.36 9.00
N ILE A 115 3.58 -3.92 8.42
CA ILE A 115 2.39 -3.14 8.04
C ILE A 115 1.73 -2.54 9.28
N ARG A 116 1.53 -3.33 10.35
CA ARG A 116 0.98 -2.83 11.63
C ARG A 116 1.85 -1.72 12.22
N GLU A 117 3.17 -1.89 12.25
CA GLU A 117 4.10 -0.86 12.73
C GLU A 117 4.07 0.43 11.90
N ARG A 118 3.87 0.33 10.59
CA ARG A 118 3.69 1.49 9.72
C ARG A 118 2.44 2.28 10.13
N VAL A 119 1.29 1.61 10.27
CA VAL A 119 0.03 2.23 10.69
C VAL A 119 0.18 2.90 12.05
N MET A 120 0.86 2.26 13.00
CA MET A 120 1.11 2.87 14.33
C MET A 120 2.00 4.11 14.26
N ARG A 121 3.06 4.07 13.44
CA ARG A 121 3.94 5.22 13.25
C ARG A 121 3.21 6.37 12.56
N GLU A 122 2.38 6.09 11.56
CA GLU A 122 1.56 7.09 10.89
C GLU A 122 0.53 7.70 11.86
N ALA A 123 -0.19 6.88 12.63
CA ALA A 123 -1.14 7.36 13.65
C ALA A 123 -0.47 8.20 14.75
N THR A 124 0.76 7.86 15.17
CA THR A 124 1.52 8.63 16.17
C THR A 124 1.99 9.96 15.60
N ARG A 125 2.57 9.96 14.39
CA ARG A 125 2.99 11.19 13.69
C ARG A 125 1.81 12.12 13.42
N GLU A 126 0.66 11.55 13.08
CA GLU A 126 -0.59 12.30 12.88
C GLU A 126 -1.05 12.94 14.18
N ARG A 127 -0.98 12.24 15.32
CA ARG A 127 -1.28 12.84 16.62
C ARG A 127 -0.36 14.01 16.94
N ASP A 128 0.93 13.86 16.69
CA ASP A 128 1.91 14.93 16.90
C ASP A 128 1.67 16.12 15.97
N HIS A 129 1.30 15.87 14.70
CA HIS A 129 0.94 16.90 13.73
C HIS A 129 -0.41 17.55 14.02
N ALA A 130 -1.39 16.80 14.50
CA ALA A 130 -2.70 17.30 14.89
C ALA A 130 -2.58 18.19 16.13
N ASP A 131 -1.76 17.82 17.11
CA ASP A 131 -1.48 18.65 18.27
C ASP A 131 -0.76 19.96 17.88
N GLN A 132 0.17 19.89 16.92
CA GLN A 132 0.81 21.08 16.33
C GLN A 132 -0.19 21.94 15.54
N MET A 133 -1.03 21.32 14.70
CA MET A 133 -2.08 22.02 13.96
C MET A 133 -3.09 22.66 14.90
N VAL A 134 -3.56 21.97 15.96
CA VAL A 134 -4.49 22.53 16.94
C VAL A 134 -3.87 23.73 17.66
N GLU A 135 -2.57 23.67 17.95
CA GLU A 135 -1.83 24.79 18.55
C GLU A 135 -1.65 25.97 17.56
N GLU A 136 -1.41 25.69 16.28
CA GLU A 136 -1.38 26.71 15.21
C GLU A 136 -2.77 27.30 14.91
N LEU A 137 -3.83 26.48 14.96
CA LEU A 137 -5.24 26.84 14.78
C LEU A 137 -5.76 27.67 15.96
N ARG A 138 -5.22 27.45 17.17
CA ARG A 138 -5.46 28.31 18.34
C ARG A 138 -4.79 29.67 18.18
N ARG A 139 -3.62 29.73 17.54
CA ARG A 139 -2.85 30.96 17.31
C ARG A 139 -3.36 31.79 16.13
N SER A 140 -4.00 31.17 15.14
CA SER A 140 -4.51 31.83 13.94
C SER A 140 -6.04 31.93 13.94
N SER A 141 -6.57 33.11 14.30
CA SER A 141 -8.00 33.42 14.16
C SER A 141 -8.42 33.62 12.69
N LEU A 142 -8.38 32.58 11.85
CA LEU A 142 -8.79 32.66 10.43
C LEU A 142 -9.44 31.35 9.93
N LYS A 143 -10.78 31.28 10.05
CA LYS A 143 -11.74 30.54 9.21
C LYS A 143 -11.44 29.06 8.90
N ASN A 144 -11.18 28.30 9.97
CA ASN A 144 -11.30 26.85 10.07
C ASN A 144 -12.59 26.34 9.41
N ASP A 145 -12.48 25.37 8.50
CA ASP A 145 -13.60 24.52 8.11
C ASP A 145 -13.42 23.13 8.76
N PRO A 146 -14.04 22.89 9.94
CA PRO A 146 -14.00 21.60 10.61
C PRO A 146 -14.49 20.44 9.71
N GLY A 147 -15.35 20.71 8.73
CA GLY A 147 -15.84 19.71 7.79
C GLY A 147 -14.74 19.18 6.88
N ARG A 148 -13.81 20.02 6.43
CA ARG A 148 -12.65 19.59 5.61
C ARG A 148 -11.64 18.80 6.40
N ILE A 149 -11.41 19.17 7.66
CA ILE A 149 -10.53 18.44 8.59
C ILE A 149 -11.12 17.05 8.85
N ALA A 150 -12.40 16.97 9.22
CA ALA A 150 -13.09 15.70 9.46
C ALA A 150 -13.16 14.82 8.20
N ALA A 151 -13.35 15.41 7.01
CA ALA A 151 -13.34 14.67 5.75
C ALA A 151 -11.95 14.09 5.45
N HIS A 152 -10.89 14.84 5.71
CA HIS A 152 -9.51 14.39 5.54
C HIS A 152 -9.15 13.27 6.54
N GLU A 153 -9.46 13.44 7.83
CA GLU A 153 -9.29 12.42 8.87
C GLU A 153 -10.05 11.14 8.54
N ARG A 154 -11.28 11.26 8.04
CA ARG A 154 -12.09 10.10 7.63
C ARG A 154 -11.46 9.34 6.46
N GLU A 155 -10.82 10.05 5.53
CA GLU A 155 -10.16 9.41 4.38
C GLU A 155 -8.87 8.70 4.80
N LEU A 156 -8.10 9.29 5.70
CA LEU A 156 -6.92 8.66 6.30
C LEU A 156 -7.27 7.43 7.12
N ALA A 157 -8.35 7.50 7.91
CA ALA A 157 -8.86 6.37 8.68
C ALA A 157 -9.21 5.17 7.79
N LYS A 158 -9.71 5.40 6.56
CA LYS A 158 -9.94 4.32 5.58
C LYS A 158 -8.64 3.69 5.09
N GLY A 159 -7.59 4.50 4.89
CA GLY A 159 -6.26 4.02 4.53
C GLY A 159 -5.66 3.13 5.63
N ASN A 160 -5.66 3.61 6.87
CA ASN A 160 -5.18 2.83 8.02
C ASN A 160 -6.00 1.55 8.23
N HIS A 161 -7.33 1.61 8.03
CA HIS A 161 -8.19 0.44 8.13
C HIS A 161 -7.87 -0.62 7.06
N ARG A 162 -7.69 -0.20 5.79
CA ARG A 162 -7.24 -1.08 4.70
C ARG A 162 -5.92 -1.77 5.06
N ASP A 163 -4.95 -1.02 5.55
CA ASP A 163 -3.62 -1.55 5.87
C ASP A 163 -3.69 -2.59 7.01
N LEU A 164 -4.52 -2.34 8.02
CA LEU A 164 -4.77 -3.33 9.08
C LEU A 164 -5.52 -4.57 8.58
N ARG A 165 -6.48 -4.43 7.66
CA ARG A 165 -7.15 -5.57 7.01
C ARG A 165 -6.16 -6.40 6.20
N ALA A 166 -5.23 -5.74 5.50
CA ALA A 166 -4.18 -6.39 4.73
C ALA A 166 -3.21 -7.17 5.64
N ALA A 167 -2.79 -6.58 6.76
CA ALA A 167 -2.00 -7.27 7.77
C ALA A 167 -2.73 -8.48 8.36
N LYS A 168 -4.04 -8.34 8.63
CA LYS A 168 -4.88 -9.45 9.12
C LYS A 168 -5.06 -10.56 8.10
N ALA A 169 -5.11 -10.23 6.81
CA ALA A 169 -5.18 -11.24 5.74
C ALA A 169 -3.89 -12.08 5.69
N LEU A 170 -2.73 -11.48 5.94
CA LEU A 170 -1.44 -12.18 6.03
C LEU A 170 -1.30 -13.01 7.31
N ASP A 171 -1.73 -12.47 8.45
CA ASP A 171 -1.56 -13.07 9.77
C ASP A 171 -2.82 -12.85 10.62
N PRO A 172 -3.82 -13.76 10.51
CA PRO A 172 -5.11 -13.63 11.19
C PRO A 172 -5.02 -13.65 12.71
N ASP A 173 -4.02 -14.35 13.25
CA ASP A 173 -3.76 -14.48 14.68
C ASP A 173 -2.88 -13.34 15.22
N GLY A 174 -2.40 -12.46 14.35
CA GLY A 174 -1.49 -11.38 14.72
C GLY A 174 -2.20 -10.26 15.47
N GLU A 175 -1.78 -10.04 16.71
CA GLU A 175 -2.27 -8.94 17.53
C GLU A 175 -1.64 -7.60 17.12
N ILE A 176 -2.37 -6.51 17.38
CA ILE A 176 -1.81 -5.17 17.35
C ILE A 176 -1.22 -4.95 18.74
N ASP A 177 0.10 -5.11 18.85
CA ASP A 177 0.83 -4.89 20.09
C ASP A 177 0.91 -3.37 20.37
N PHE A 178 0.12 -2.90 21.34
CA PHE A 178 0.19 -1.53 21.86
C PHE A 178 1.14 -1.54 23.06
N TRP A 179 2.42 -1.23 22.86
CA TRP A 179 3.39 -1.04 23.94
C TRP A 179 3.83 0.42 24.03
#